data_AF-J8BAI8-F1
#
_entry.id   AF-J8BAI8-F1
#
_cell.length_a   1.000
_cell.length_b   1.000
_cell.length_c   1.000
_cell.angle_alpha   90.00
_cell.angle_beta   90.00
_cell.angle_gamma   90.00
#
_symmetry.space_group_name_H-M   'P 1'
#
loop_
_entity.id
_entity.type
_entity.pdbx_description
1 polymer ?
#
loop_
_entity_poly.entity_id
_entity_poly.type
_entity_poly.pdbx_seq_one_letter_code
_entity_poly.pdbx_strand_id
1 'polypeptide(L)'
;MHERTFGSHLQLEGAIEHFFDSFPNEWGLLVNTEEEKTEYIESYYGGIVIMENGQKVKVEIFLANDVEDDDDPWVCKRTKFYHKSSICFIEKRNEIE
;
A
#
# COMPACT_ATOMS: atom_id res chain seq x y z
N MET A 1 -3.71 -2.49 -8.55
CA MET A 1 -4.16 -1.99 -7.23
C MET A 1 -4.64 -3.20 -6.45
N HIS A 2 -4.25 -3.35 -5.19
CA HIS A 2 -4.74 -4.43 -4.32
C HIS A 2 -5.52 -3.78 -3.17
N GLU A 3 -6.73 -4.26 -2.93
CA GLU A 3 -7.64 -3.72 -1.91
C GLU A 3 -8.23 -4.88 -1.11
N ARG A 4 -8.27 -4.74 0.21
CA ARG A 4 -8.83 -5.71 1.16
C ARG A 4 -9.63 -4.95 2.21
N THR A 5 -10.70 -5.56 2.68
CA THR A 5 -11.45 -5.07 3.84
C THR A 5 -11.31 -6.04 5.00
N PHE A 6 -11.17 -5.51 6.22
CA PHE A 6 -11.18 -6.28 7.46
C PHE A 6 -12.25 -5.71 8.40
N GLY A 7 -12.81 -6.53 9.28
CA GLY A 7 -13.89 -6.09 10.17
C GLY A 7 -13.43 -5.05 11.20
N SER A 8 -14.36 -4.26 11.70
CA SER A 8 -14.14 -3.15 12.65
C SER A 8 -13.58 -3.61 14.01
N HIS A 9 -13.76 -4.89 14.35
CA HIS A 9 -13.28 -5.51 15.58
C HIS A 9 -11.75 -5.52 15.74
N LEU A 10 -10.99 -5.24 14.67
CA LEU A 10 -9.54 -5.08 14.72
C LEU A 10 -9.17 -3.65 15.12
N GLN A 11 -8.14 -3.49 15.95
CA GLN A 11 -7.48 -2.19 16.11
C GLN A 11 -6.61 -1.88 14.88
N LEU A 12 -6.22 -0.61 14.68
CA LEU A 12 -5.40 -0.17 13.54
C LEU A 12 -4.14 -1.04 13.36
N GLU A 13 -3.44 -1.35 14.44
CA GLU A 13 -2.26 -2.24 14.43
C GLU A 13 -2.59 -3.64 13.91
N GLY A 14 -3.72 -4.21 14.36
CA GLY A 14 -4.19 -5.50 13.87
C GLY A 14 -4.56 -5.46 12.38
N ALA A 15 -5.20 -4.38 11.91
CA ALA A 15 -5.49 -4.19 10.49
C ALA A 15 -4.20 -4.08 9.65
N ILE A 16 -3.17 -3.39 10.16
CA ILE A 16 -1.85 -3.29 9.53
C ILE A 16 -1.20 -4.67 9.40
N GLU A 17 -1.11 -5.43 10.49
CA GLU A 17 -0.52 -6.78 10.51
C GLU A 17 -1.25 -7.72 9.54
N HIS A 18 -2.57 -7.81 9.67
CA HIS A 18 -3.40 -8.65 8.80
C HIS A 18 -3.28 -8.25 7.32
N PHE A 19 -3.13 -6.96 7.03
CA PHE A 19 -2.94 -6.52 5.65
C PHE A 19 -1.60 -6.99 5.07
N PHE A 20 -0.50 -6.88 5.81
CA PHE A 20 0.81 -7.37 5.35
C PHE A 20 0.85 -8.89 5.25
N ASP A 21 0.26 -9.62 6.19
CA ASP A 21 0.13 -11.09 6.13
C ASP A 21 -0.72 -11.56 4.95
N SER A 22 -1.66 -10.73 4.47
CA SER A 22 -2.50 -11.05 3.32
C SER A 22 -1.77 -10.97 1.97
N PHE A 23 -0.51 -10.52 1.95
CA PHE A 23 0.22 -10.31 0.70
C PHE A 23 0.60 -11.64 0.03
N PRO A 24 0.48 -11.74 -1.30
CA PRO A 24 0.91 -12.94 -2.01
C PRO A 24 2.43 -13.11 -1.88
N ASN A 25 2.89 -14.37 -1.84
CA ASN A 25 4.29 -14.71 -1.60
C ASN A 25 5.27 -14.09 -2.63
N GLU A 26 4.82 -13.84 -3.88
CA GLU A 26 5.61 -13.17 -4.93
C GLU A 26 6.05 -11.74 -4.57
N TRP A 27 5.35 -11.10 -3.63
CA TRP A 27 5.65 -9.74 -3.21
C TRP A 27 6.72 -9.70 -2.12
N GLY A 28 7.08 -10.83 -1.53
CA GLY A 28 8.03 -10.92 -0.43
C GLY A 28 7.51 -10.28 0.86
N LEU A 29 8.34 -10.32 1.89
CA LEU A 29 8.04 -9.75 3.19
C LEU A 29 8.27 -8.23 3.22
N LEU A 30 7.64 -7.54 4.16
CA LEU A 30 7.96 -6.16 4.49
C LEU A 30 9.39 -6.09 5.03
N VAL A 31 10.24 -5.27 4.44
CA VAL A 31 11.64 -5.10 4.87
C VAL A 31 11.86 -3.76 5.56
N ASN A 32 11.25 -2.70 5.03
CA ASN A 32 11.41 -1.36 5.60
C ASN A 32 10.23 -0.44 5.24
N THR A 33 10.09 0.66 5.95
CA THR A 33 9.13 1.74 5.71
C THR A 33 9.86 3.06 5.53
N GLU A 34 9.45 3.90 4.58
CA GLU A 34 9.94 5.28 4.52
C GLU A 34 9.23 6.09 5.63
N GLU A 35 9.83 6.11 6.82
CA GLU A 35 9.27 6.74 8.03
C GLU A 35 8.86 8.21 7.79
N GLU A 36 9.66 8.94 7.02
CA GLU A 36 9.41 10.34 6.60
C GLU A 36 8.15 10.55 5.74
N LYS A 37 7.58 9.48 5.18
CA LYS A 37 6.32 9.49 4.41
C LYS A 37 5.23 8.66 5.09
N THR A 38 5.45 8.27 6.34
CA THR A 38 4.49 7.48 7.11
C THR A 38 3.64 8.40 7.96
N GLU A 39 2.33 8.34 7.75
CA GLU A 39 1.32 9.05 8.51
C GLU A 39 0.58 8.03 9.38
N TYR A 40 0.53 8.29 10.67
CA TYR A 40 -0.17 7.47 11.66
C TYR A 40 -1.06 8.38 12.50
N ILE A 41 -2.36 8.38 12.23
CA ILE A 41 -3.32 9.25 12.91
C ILE A 41 -4.54 8.38 13.24
N GLU A 42 -4.70 8.01 14.52
CA GLU A 42 -5.81 7.26 15.17
C GLU A 42 -6.60 6.22 14.33
N SER A 43 -7.22 6.62 13.22
CA SER A 43 -8.00 5.79 12.28
C SER A 43 -7.40 5.70 10.87
N TYR A 44 -6.13 6.06 10.69
CA TYR A 44 -5.42 6.09 9.40
C TYR A 44 -3.96 5.67 9.56
N TYR A 45 -3.54 4.79 8.66
CA TYR A 45 -2.13 4.49 8.39
C TYR A 45 -1.87 4.66 6.90
N GLY A 46 -0.97 5.59 6.56
CA GLY A 46 -0.51 5.79 5.19
C GLY A 46 1.01 5.73 5.15
N GLY A 47 1.61 5.06 4.16
CA GLY A 47 3.06 5.01 4.08
C GLY A 47 3.61 4.44 2.78
N ILE A 48 4.89 4.69 2.51
CA ILE A 48 5.64 3.98 1.49
C ILE A 48 6.41 2.85 2.16
N VAL A 49 6.16 1.62 1.71
CA VAL A 49 6.83 0.43 2.24
C VAL A 49 7.70 -0.22 1.17
N ILE A 50 8.80 -0.80 1.62
CA ILE A 50 9.82 -1.46 0.80
C ILE A 50 9.72 -2.96 1.07
N MET A 51 9.39 -3.71 0.01
CA MET A 51 9.29 -5.16 0.05
C MET A 51 10.65 -5.83 -0.16
N GLU A 52 10.77 -7.10 0.21
CA GLU A 52 12.01 -7.91 0.06
C GLU A 52 12.53 -7.97 -1.37
N ASN A 53 11.64 -8.00 -2.36
CA ASN A 53 12.00 -7.96 -3.78
C ASN A 53 12.41 -6.55 -4.28
N GLY A 54 12.57 -5.57 -3.38
CA GLY A 54 12.95 -4.20 -3.68
C GLY A 54 11.82 -3.31 -4.20
N GLN A 55 10.59 -3.82 -4.34
CA GLN A 55 9.45 -3.01 -4.78
C GLN A 55 9.02 -2.03 -3.69
N LYS A 56 8.87 -0.75 -4.06
CA LYS A 56 8.25 0.28 -3.23
C LYS A 56 6.76 0.36 -3.52
N VAL A 57 5.93 0.32 -2.48
CA VAL A 57 4.47 0.38 -2.63
C VAL A 57 3.89 1.36 -1.63
N LYS A 58 2.88 2.13 -2.06
CA LYS A 58 2.09 2.96 -1.17
C LYS A 58 1.00 2.10 -0.54
N VAL A 59 0.89 2.16 0.78
CA VAL A 59 -0.15 1.52 1.58
C VAL A 59 -0.98 2.60 2.24
N GLU A 60 -2.30 2.42 2.23
CA GLU A 60 -3.28 3.31 2.87
C GLU A 60 -4.32 2.44 3.57
N ILE A 61 -4.49 2.59 4.88
CA ILE A 61 -5.40 1.83 5.72
C ILE A 61 -6.25 2.84 6.47
N PHE A 62 -7.58 2.73 6.38
CA PHE A 62 -8.51 3.64 7.04
C PHE A 62 -9.84 2.98 7.35
N LEU A 63 -10.56 3.47 8.36
CA LEU A 63 -11.95 3.06 8.64
C LEU A 63 -12.90 3.67 7.59
N ALA A 64 -13.74 2.83 6.99
CA ALA A 64 -14.81 3.32 6.12
C ALA A 64 -16.02 3.76 6.96
N ASN A 65 -16.07 5.04 7.30
CA ASN A 65 -17.19 5.65 8.05
C ASN A 65 -18.50 5.82 7.24
N ASP A 66 -18.60 5.22 6.05
CA ASP A 66 -19.66 5.46 5.04
C ASP A 66 -20.43 4.19 4.66
N VAL A 67 -20.24 3.08 5.38
CA VAL A 67 -21.06 1.87 5.20
C VAL A 67 -22.24 1.89 6.16
N GLU A 68 -23.45 1.76 5.64
CA GLU A 68 -24.70 1.68 6.42
C GLU A 68 -24.83 0.40 7.27
N ASP A 69 -23.82 -0.47 7.28
CA ASP A 69 -23.71 -1.64 8.16
C ASP A 69 -22.90 -1.24 9.40
N ASP A 70 -23.44 -1.49 10.59
CA ASP A 70 -22.95 -1.18 11.97
C ASP A 70 -21.49 -1.55 12.30
N ASP A 71 -20.72 -2.04 11.33
CA ASP A 71 -19.39 -2.62 11.48
C ASP A 71 -18.40 -1.91 10.54
N ASP A 72 -18.11 -0.61 10.80
CA ASP A 72 -17.18 0.23 10.02
C ASP A 72 -15.85 -0.51 9.69
N PRO A 73 -15.67 -1.06 8.47
CA PRO A 73 -14.56 -1.96 8.20
C PRO A 73 -13.29 -1.17 7.89
N TRP A 74 -12.14 -1.76 8.20
CA TRP A 74 -10.85 -1.30 7.75
C TRP A 74 -10.69 -1.51 6.25
N VAL A 75 -10.61 -0.42 5.50
CA VAL A 75 -10.27 -0.41 4.09
C VAL A 75 -8.76 -0.30 3.95
N CYS A 76 -8.14 -1.36 3.42
CA CYS A 76 -6.70 -1.43 3.20
C CYS A 76 -6.42 -1.42 1.70
N LYS A 77 -5.71 -0.39 1.24
CA LYS A 77 -5.37 -0.16 -0.16
C LYS A 77 -3.88 -0.19 -0.35
N ARG A 78 -3.51 -0.67 -1.53
CA ARG A 78 -2.14 -0.68 -1.99
C ARG A 78 -2.03 -0.30 -3.46
N THR A 79 -1.12 0.63 -3.71
CA THR A 79 -0.80 1.13 -5.04
C THR A 79 0.69 0.96 -5.30
N LYS A 80 1.03 0.33 -6.44
CA LYS A 80 2.44 0.21 -6.87
C LYS A 80 3.00 1.62 -7.09
N PHE A 81 4.06 1.96 -6.39
CA PHE A 81 4.74 3.24 -6.56
C PHE A 81 5.94 3.02 -7.47
N TYR A 82 5.81 3.39 -8.74
CA TYR A 82 6.96 3.37 -9.64
C TYR A 82 7.86 4.55 -9.27
N HIS A 83 9.04 4.27 -8.72
CA HIS A 83 10.05 5.32 -8.62
C HIS A 83 10.35 5.81 -10.04
N LYS A 84 10.26 7.13 -10.22
CA LYS A 84 10.50 7.82 -11.49
C LYS A 84 12.00 7.85 -11.81
N SER A 85 12.66 6.70 -11.79
CA SER A 85 14.00 6.48 -12.34
C SER A 85 14.00 5.45 -13.47
N SER A 86 12.86 4.84 -13.81
CA SER A 86 12.75 3.88 -14.92
C SER A 86 11.81 4.30 -16.05
N ILE A 87 11.36 5.57 -16.09
CA ILE A 87 11.05 6.19 -17.39
C ILE A 87 12.40 6.60 -18.00
N CYS A 88 13.21 5.60 -18.34
CA CYS A 88 14.24 5.78 -19.34
C CYS A 88 13.48 5.95 -20.65
N PHE A 89 13.52 7.17 -21.20
CA PHE A 89 13.44 7.48 -22.62
C PHE A 89 13.12 6.29 -23.54
N ILE A 90 11.83 5.95 -23.65
CA ILE A 90 11.29 5.35 -24.87
C ILE A 90 10.55 6.47 -25.62
N GLU A 91 11.20 7.62 -25.78
CA GLU A 91 10.95 8.43 -26.96
C GLU A 91 11.90 7.92 -28.03
N LYS A 92 11.29 7.12 -28.91
CA LYS A 92 11.81 6.55 -30.14
C LYS A 92 12.94 7.41 -30.73
N ARG A 93 14.16 6.85 -30.79
CA ARG A 93 14.97 7.07 -31.98
C ARG A 93 14.25 6.37 -33.12
N ASN A 94 13.33 7.09 -33.76
CA ASN A 94 12.93 6.75 -35.11
C ASN A 94 13.93 7.48 -36.01
N GLU A 95 14.99 6.77 -36.37
CA GLU A 95 15.82 7.09 -37.52
C GLU A 95 14.90 7.29 -38.73
N ILE A 96 14.96 8.45 -39.37
CA ILE A 96 14.80 8.55 -40.83
C ILE A 96 15.80 9.61 -41.30
N GLU A 97 16.51 9.19 -42.35
CA GLU A 97 17.67 9.74 -43.05
C GLU A 97 17.67 11.24 -43.39
#